data_AF-A0A354J1I1-F1
#
_entry.id   AF-A0A354J1I1-F1
#
_cell.length_a   1.000
_cell.length_b   1.000
_cell.length_c   1.000
_cell.angle_alpha   90.00
_cell.angle_beta   90.00
_cell.angle_gamma   90.00
#
_symmetry.space_group_name_H-M   'P 1'
#
loop_
_entity.id
_entity.type
_entity.pdbx_description
1 polymer ?
#
loop_
_entity_poly.entity_id
_entity_poly.type
_entity_poly.pdbx_seq_one_letter_code
_entity_poly.pdbx_strand_id
1 'polypeptide(L)'
;MTFKLKTPDSIRKVFFKYFLILFACTSGVLLFYCIMFISTTSEQMSDNAGSAMNFYVYTLQSEMSAVTTFEQKLCYSDNSFQLLTMKSLKDTDKVILQYNVLEMLKRNVSPYESIFIFNKNRSISMCAYGSSFSSNGSQYIYQLKDNLRDYWFAQEQSQFGTWITFQDEHHSVIMKAFKVNDLYVCAALDLEKFDLIKYSNSEYASLSYGFFDSEKILTNTDYFSEMGITIDDLKNTMRTPFFSDYIVKTSPIENSDISIACIVASNYMYSFAKTSVIIFILIALVTCTIIIYIFYSFNKILIYPLNQINAATNHLEQNDSSPFINNNDSNIIEYQNINHALANLI
;
A
#
# COMPACT_ATOMS: atom_id res chain seq x y z
N MET A 1 25.67 -29.04 -56.70
CA MET A 1 24.64 -28.60 -55.75
C MET A 1 24.28 -29.79 -54.87
N THR A 2 25.04 -29.99 -53.80
CA THR A 2 24.93 -31.15 -52.90
C THR A 2 23.80 -30.90 -51.92
N PHE A 3 22.69 -31.61 -52.11
CA PHE A 3 21.64 -31.69 -51.10
C PHE A 3 22.25 -32.30 -49.83
N LYS A 4 22.36 -31.51 -48.75
CA LYS A 4 22.61 -32.04 -47.42
C LYS A 4 21.45 -32.99 -47.10
N LEU A 5 21.72 -34.30 -47.14
CA LEU A 5 20.84 -35.32 -46.60
C LEU A 5 20.56 -34.94 -45.14
N LYS A 6 19.29 -34.58 -44.85
CA LYS A 6 18.79 -34.42 -43.48
C LYS A 6 19.01 -35.75 -42.78
N THR A 7 19.84 -35.76 -41.74
CA THR A 7 19.92 -36.90 -40.82
C THR A 7 18.51 -37.21 -40.32
N PRO A 8 18.04 -38.47 -40.39
CA PRO A 8 16.69 -38.81 -39.97
C PRO A 8 16.54 -38.52 -38.47
N ASP A 9 15.68 -37.56 -38.14
CA ASP A 9 15.37 -37.25 -36.75
C ASP A 9 14.59 -38.43 -36.15
N SER A 10 15.07 -38.95 -35.02
CA SER A 10 14.30 -39.91 -34.22
C SER A 10 12.95 -39.28 -33.86
N ILE A 11 11.85 -40.00 -34.10
CA ILE A 11 10.48 -39.62 -33.72
C ILE A 11 10.43 -39.10 -32.26
N ARG A 12 11.28 -39.65 -31.39
CA ARG A 12 11.54 -39.18 -30.01
C ARG A 12 11.87 -37.69 -29.91
N LYS A 13 12.83 -37.21 -30.70
CA LYS A 13 13.27 -35.81 -30.70
C LYS A 13 12.16 -34.90 -31.23
N VAL A 14 11.39 -35.39 -32.21
CA VAL A 14 10.30 -34.66 -32.83
C VAL A 14 9.14 -34.46 -31.84
N PHE A 15 8.64 -35.53 -31.21
CA PHE A 15 7.56 -35.43 -30.21
C PHE A 15 7.99 -34.61 -28.98
N PHE A 16 9.19 -34.84 -28.45
CA PHE A 16 9.70 -34.08 -27.31
C PHE A 16 9.79 -32.58 -27.64
N LYS A 17 10.29 -32.23 -28.83
CA LYS A 17 10.40 -30.84 -29.26
C LYS A 17 9.03 -30.17 -29.38
N TYR A 18 8.04 -30.80 -30.02
CA TYR A 18 6.71 -30.23 -30.14
C TYR A 18 6.00 -30.10 -28.80
N PHE A 19 6.14 -31.10 -27.92
CA PHE A 19 5.57 -31.04 -26.59
C PHE A 19 6.20 -29.93 -25.74
N LEU A 20 7.54 -29.79 -25.75
CA LEU A 20 8.25 -28.77 -24.99
C LEU A 20 7.89 -27.36 -25.48
N ILE A 21 7.73 -27.19 -26.80
CA ILE A 21 7.22 -25.94 -27.39
C ILE A 21 5.79 -25.67 -26.89
N LEU A 22 4.89 -26.66 -26.92
CA LEU A 22 3.51 -26.48 -26.46
C LEU A 22 3.45 -26.14 -24.97
N PHE A 23 4.21 -26.83 -24.13
CA PHE A 23 4.31 -26.56 -22.69
C PHE A 23 4.90 -25.18 -22.40
N ALA A 24 5.98 -24.80 -23.09
CA ALA A 24 6.58 -23.48 -22.94
C ALA A 24 5.61 -22.37 -23.35
N CYS A 25 4.87 -22.55 -24.46
CA CYS A 25 3.86 -21.61 -24.90
C CYS A 25 2.70 -21.49 -23.89
N THR A 26 2.13 -22.61 -23.42
CA THR A 26 1.02 -22.57 -22.47
C THR A 26 1.44 -22.01 -21.12
N SER A 27 2.58 -22.45 -20.58
CA SER A 27 3.13 -21.93 -19.32
C SER A 27 3.49 -20.45 -19.42
N GLY A 28 4.04 -20.01 -20.55
CA GLY A 28 4.38 -18.61 -20.79
C GLY A 28 3.14 -17.71 -20.80
N VAL A 29 2.07 -18.13 -21.49
CA VAL A 29 0.80 -17.38 -21.53
C VAL A 29 0.16 -17.29 -20.15
N LEU A 30 0.17 -18.38 -19.37
CA LEU A 30 -0.40 -18.40 -18.02
C LEU A 30 0.41 -17.56 -17.02
N LEU A 31 1.74 -17.62 -17.06
CA LEU A 31 2.60 -16.74 -16.25
C LEU A 31 2.38 -15.27 -16.61
N PHE A 32 2.29 -14.96 -17.89
CA PHE A 32 1.99 -13.61 -18.35
C PHE A 32 0.63 -13.13 -17.83
N TYR A 33 -0.41 -13.97 -17.93
CA TYR A 33 -1.74 -13.65 -17.39
C TYR A 33 -1.71 -13.39 -15.88
N CYS A 34 -0.98 -14.21 -15.12
CA CYS A 34 -0.83 -14.05 -13.67
C CYS A 34 -0.13 -12.73 -13.29
N ILE A 35 0.96 -12.40 -13.99
CA ILE A 35 1.70 -11.14 -13.77
C ILE A 35 0.81 -9.95 -14.10
N MET A 36 0.11 -9.99 -15.24
CA MET A 36 -0.83 -8.95 -15.65
C MET A 36 -1.97 -8.79 -14.63
N PHE A 37 -2.54 -9.89 -14.15
CA PHE A 37 -3.61 -9.86 -13.16
C PHE A 37 -3.16 -9.17 -11.86
N ILE A 38 -1.99 -9.56 -11.32
CA ILE A 38 -1.41 -8.91 -10.13
C ILE A 38 -1.16 -7.42 -10.38
N SER A 39 -0.55 -7.09 -11.53
CA SER A 39 -0.24 -5.70 -11.89
C SER A 39 -1.52 -4.86 -11.95
N THR A 40 -2.54 -5.33 -12.65
CA THR A 40 -3.82 -4.61 -12.80
C THR A 40 -4.55 -4.49 -11.46
N THR A 41 -4.57 -5.52 -10.62
CA THR A 41 -5.17 -5.42 -9.28
C THR A 41 -4.41 -4.46 -8.39
N SER A 42 -3.07 -4.47 -8.43
CA SER A 42 -2.23 -3.52 -7.69
C SER A 42 -2.45 -2.08 -8.15
N GLU A 43 -2.57 -1.84 -9.46
CA GLU A 43 -2.86 -0.52 -10.03
C GLU A 43 -4.24 -0.03 -9.59
N GLN A 44 -5.28 -0.87 -9.72
CA GLN A 44 -6.63 -0.52 -9.27
C GLN A 44 -6.69 -0.20 -7.76
N MET A 45 -6.01 -0.98 -6.93
CA MET A 45 -5.91 -0.68 -5.49
C MET A 45 -5.19 0.65 -5.24
N SER A 46 -4.09 0.90 -5.94
CA SER A 46 -3.34 2.16 -5.88
C SER A 46 -4.20 3.36 -6.29
N ASP A 47 -4.99 3.23 -7.35
CA ASP A 47 -5.81 4.33 -7.88
C ASP A 47 -7.03 4.61 -6.99
N ASN A 48 -7.65 3.57 -6.44
CA ASN A 48 -8.70 3.71 -5.44
C ASN A 48 -8.16 4.38 -4.16
N ALA A 49 -6.98 3.95 -3.69
CA ALA A 49 -6.30 4.56 -2.56
C ALA A 49 -5.98 6.03 -2.81
N GLY A 50 -5.46 6.35 -3.99
CA GLY A 50 -5.18 7.71 -4.43
C GLY A 50 -6.43 8.58 -4.47
N SER A 51 -7.54 8.04 -4.98
CA SER A 51 -8.82 8.76 -5.04
C SER A 51 -9.40 9.04 -3.64
N ALA A 52 -9.37 8.04 -2.75
CA ALA A 52 -9.83 8.20 -1.36
C ALA A 52 -8.93 9.16 -0.57
N MET A 53 -7.61 9.06 -0.75
CA MET A 53 -6.64 9.99 -0.16
C MET A 53 -6.87 11.41 -0.66
N ASN A 54 -7.07 11.61 -1.96
CA ASN A 54 -7.35 12.93 -2.53
C ASN A 54 -8.61 13.55 -1.93
N PHE A 55 -9.69 12.77 -1.78
CA PHE A 55 -10.91 13.25 -1.10
C PHE A 55 -10.60 13.74 0.32
N TYR A 56 -9.79 12.99 1.06
CA TYR A 56 -9.40 13.33 2.41
C TYR A 56 -8.52 14.60 2.47
N VAL A 57 -7.54 14.72 1.56
CA VAL A 57 -6.70 15.92 1.39
C VAL A 57 -7.55 17.15 1.09
N TYR A 58 -8.44 17.06 0.09
CA TYR A 58 -9.30 18.18 -0.28
C TYR A 58 -10.24 18.60 0.85
N THR A 59 -10.75 17.63 1.62
CA THR A 59 -11.62 17.94 2.76
C THR A 59 -10.83 18.67 3.85
N LEU A 60 -9.65 18.18 4.22
CA LEU A 60 -8.79 18.86 5.21
C LEU A 60 -8.43 20.29 4.75
N GLN A 61 -8.05 20.46 3.49
CA GLN A 61 -7.71 21.77 2.94
C GLN A 61 -8.92 22.71 2.90
N SER A 62 -10.10 22.19 2.59
CA SER A 62 -11.35 22.95 2.64
C SER A 62 -11.64 23.44 4.06
N GLU A 63 -11.46 22.58 5.07
CA GLU A 63 -11.63 22.93 6.48
C GLU A 63 -10.58 23.96 6.92
N MET A 64 -9.30 23.76 6.59
CA MET A 64 -8.23 24.73 6.83
C MET A 64 -8.54 26.10 6.19
N SER A 65 -9.11 26.12 5.00
CA SER A 65 -9.53 27.35 4.32
C SER A 65 -10.73 28.01 5.02
N ALA A 66 -11.71 27.22 5.46
CA ALA A 66 -12.88 27.70 6.20
C ALA A 66 -12.46 28.33 7.55
N VAL A 67 -11.61 27.64 8.31
CA VAL A 67 -11.04 28.13 9.58
C VAL A 67 -10.24 29.40 9.36
N THR A 68 -9.36 29.44 8.34
CA THR A 68 -8.61 30.64 7.98
C THR A 68 -9.54 31.82 7.68
N THR A 69 -10.59 31.59 6.92
CA THR A 69 -11.58 32.62 6.56
C THR A 69 -12.34 33.11 7.79
N PHE A 70 -12.69 32.21 8.71
CA PHE A 70 -13.33 32.55 9.96
C PHE A 70 -12.41 33.41 10.85
N GLU A 71 -11.16 32.98 11.07
CA GLU A 71 -10.19 33.72 11.87
C GLU A 71 -9.93 35.13 11.30
N GLN A 72 -9.82 35.27 9.97
CA GLN A 72 -9.68 36.57 9.33
C GLN A 72 -10.90 37.47 9.55
N LYS A 73 -12.12 36.93 9.42
CA LYS A 73 -13.36 37.68 9.69
C LYS A 73 -13.43 38.10 11.16
N LEU A 74 -13.06 37.22 12.09
CA LEU A 74 -12.96 37.54 13.51
C LEU A 74 -11.94 38.67 13.75
N CYS A 75 -10.74 38.51 13.19
CA CYS A 75 -9.60 39.41 13.42
C CYS A 75 -9.73 40.77 12.75
N TYR A 76 -10.56 40.94 11.72
CA TYR A 76 -10.61 42.18 10.93
C TYR A 76 -12.01 42.74 10.70
N SER A 77 -13.08 41.97 10.94
CA SER A 77 -14.46 42.40 10.67
C SER A 77 -15.38 42.33 11.89
N ASP A 78 -15.04 41.56 12.93
CA ASP A 78 -15.88 41.47 14.12
C ASP A 78 -15.64 42.66 15.08
N ASN A 79 -16.67 43.48 15.27
CA ASN A 79 -16.60 44.66 16.12
C ASN A 79 -16.31 44.32 17.59
N SER A 80 -16.85 43.20 18.09
CA SER A 80 -16.66 42.82 19.50
C SER A 80 -15.19 42.46 19.76
N PHE A 81 -14.58 41.72 18.85
CA PHE A 81 -13.17 41.37 18.87
C PHE A 81 -12.28 42.59 18.71
N GLN A 82 -12.55 43.48 17.74
CA GLN A 82 -11.78 44.73 17.58
C GLN A 82 -11.74 45.56 18.86
N LEU A 83 -12.90 45.73 19.50
CA LEU A 83 -13.00 46.44 20.77
C LEU A 83 -12.16 45.75 21.86
N LEU A 84 -12.20 44.41 21.96
CA LEU A 84 -11.37 43.67 22.93
C LEU A 84 -9.86 43.89 22.77
N THR A 85 -9.39 44.24 21.57
CA THR A 85 -7.96 44.56 21.34
C THR A 85 -7.56 45.96 21.83
N MET A 86 -8.51 46.79 22.28
CA MET A 86 -8.25 48.15 22.74
C MET A 86 -7.79 48.18 24.21
N LYS A 87 -6.75 48.96 24.50
CA LYS A 87 -6.13 49.03 25.84
C LYS A 87 -6.98 49.69 26.93
N SER A 88 -8.01 50.46 26.57
CA SER A 88 -8.76 51.34 27.48
C SER A 88 -10.23 50.94 27.66
N LEU A 89 -10.51 49.65 27.72
CA LEU A 89 -11.87 49.15 27.93
C LEU A 89 -12.22 49.05 29.43
N LYS A 90 -13.46 49.36 29.80
CA LYS A 90 -13.96 49.12 31.16
C LYS A 90 -14.16 47.61 31.38
N ASP A 91 -13.92 47.15 32.61
CA ASP A 91 -14.01 45.72 32.95
C ASP A 91 -15.40 45.11 32.67
N THR A 92 -16.49 45.86 32.89
CA THR A 92 -17.86 45.42 32.60
C THR A 92 -18.08 45.19 31.11
N ASP A 93 -17.62 46.10 30.26
CA ASP A 93 -17.74 45.99 28.81
C ASP A 93 -16.88 44.82 28.31
N LYS A 94 -15.71 44.62 28.93
CA LYS A 94 -14.78 43.56 28.60
C LYS A 94 -15.38 42.17 28.85
N VAL A 95 -16.15 41.98 29.92
CA VAL A 95 -16.86 40.71 30.20
C VAL A 95 -17.93 40.43 29.14
N ILE A 96 -18.73 41.44 28.78
CA ILE A 96 -19.80 41.30 27.78
C ILE A 96 -19.20 40.95 26.40
N LEU A 97 -18.15 41.65 25.99
CA LEU A 97 -17.49 41.39 24.71
C LEU A 97 -16.84 40.00 24.68
N GLN A 98 -16.19 39.57 25.77
CA GLN A 98 -15.64 38.21 25.87
C GLN A 98 -16.74 37.14 25.75
N TYR A 99 -17.90 37.36 26.41
CA TYR A 99 -19.03 36.45 26.27
C TYR A 99 -19.53 36.35 24.83
N ASN A 100 -19.70 37.48 24.14
CA ASN A 100 -20.14 37.51 22.75
C ASN A 100 -19.16 36.79 21.81
N VAL A 101 -17.85 37.05 21.97
CA VAL A 101 -16.82 36.37 21.19
C VAL A 101 -16.81 34.87 21.48
N LEU A 102 -16.85 34.47 22.76
CA LEU A 102 -16.85 33.06 23.15
C LEU A 102 -18.06 32.29 22.58
N GLU A 103 -19.26 32.87 22.64
CA GLU A 103 -20.46 32.24 22.07
C GLU A 103 -20.39 32.15 20.55
N MET A 104 -19.79 33.13 19.87
CA MET A 104 -19.51 33.04 18.44
C MET A 104 -18.50 31.92 18.14
N LEU A 105 -17.41 31.81 18.90
CA LEU A 105 -16.43 30.74 18.70
C LEU A 105 -17.08 29.36 18.83
N LYS A 106 -17.84 29.12 19.91
CA LYS A 106 -18.51 27.83 20.16
C LYS A 106 -19.46 27.39 19.04
N ARG A 107 -20.03 28.33 18.28
CA ARG A 107 -20.94 28.04 17.15
C ARG A 107 -20.22 27.68 15.86
N ASN A 108 -18.95 28.06 15.73
CA ASN A 108 -18.18 27.88 14.49
C ASN A 108 -17.16 26.75 14.57
N VAL A 109 -16.78 26.32 15.79
CA VAL A 109 -15.79 25.26 15.97
C VAL A 109 -16.33 23.90 15.55
N SER A 110 -15.63 23.24 14.62
CA SER A 110 -15.89 21.87 14.19
C SER A 110 -15.54 20.82 15.27
N PRO A 111 -16.06 19.57 15.21
CA PRO A 111 -15.85 18.56 16.24
C PRO A 111 -14.37 18.26 16.59
N TYR A 112 -13.48 18.35 15.62
CA TYR A 112 -12.03 18.08 15.73
C TYR A 112 -11.19 19.37 15.74
N GLU A 113 -11.82 20.52 15.98
CA GLU A 113 -11.17 21.83 16.00
C GLU A 113 -11.17 22.41 17.42
N SER A 114 -10.20 23.28 17.70
CA SER A 114 -10.24 24.21 18.81
C SER A 114 -9.75 25.60 18.38
N ILE A 115 -10.31 26.64 19.00
CA ILE A 115 -9.88 28.02 18.83
C ILE A 115 -9.57 28.60 20.21
N PHE A 116 -8.37 29.13 20.34
CA PHE A 116 -7.85 29.78 21.53
C PHE A 116 -7.65 31.26 21.28
N ILE A 117 -8.06 32.09 22.23
CA ILE A 117 -7.74 33.52 22.22
C ILE A 117 -7.00 33.85 23.50
N PHE A 118 -5.82 34.46 23.38
CA PHE A 118 -4.99 34.79 24.53
C PHE A 118 -4.16 36.06 24.32
N ASN A 119 -3.77 36.69 25.41
CA ASN A 119 -2.75 37.73 25.43
C ASN A 119 -1.64 37.44 26.45
N LYS A 120 -0.52 38.16 26.31
CA LYS A 120 0.69 37.95 27.13
C LYS A 120 0.43 38.09 28.63
N ASN A 121 -0.44 39.01 29.02
CA ASN A 121 -0.75 39.31 30.41
C ASN A 121 -1.85 38.40 31.00
N ARG A 122 -2.33 37.39 30.25
CA ARG A 122 -3.45 36.50 30.62
C ARG A 122 -4.76 37.21 30.99
N SER A 123 -4.89 38.49 30.64
CA SER A 123 -6.07 39.29 30.93
C SER A 123 -7.27 38.92 30.05
N ILE A 124 -7.00 38.27 28.92
CA ILE A 124 -7.98 37.64 28.04
C ILE A 124 -7.46 36.23 27.80
N SER A 125 -8.31 35.24 28.11
CA SER A 125 -8.02 33.84 27.84
C SER A 125 -9.32 33.10 27.60
N MET A 126 -9.63 32.85 26.33
CA MET A 126 -10.85 32.16 25.90
C MET A 126 -10.47 30.90 25.13
N CYS A 127 -11.32 29.89 25.21
CA CYS A 127 -11.19 28.66 24.45
C CYS A 127 -12.58 28.18 24.02
N ALA A 128 -12.68 27.76 22.77
CA ALA A 128 -13.78 26.96 22.25
C ALA A 128 -13.19 25.72 21.58
N TYR A 129 -13.82 24.58 21.75
CA TYR A 129 -13.34 23.31 21.22
C TYR A 129 -14.53 22.41 20.87
N GLY A 130 -14.32 21.57 19.86
CA GLY A 130 -15.30 20.61 19.40
C GLY A 130 -15.47 19.43 20.34
N SER A 131 -16.55 18.68 20.13
CA SER A 131 -16.87 17.50 20.93
C SER A 131 -15.78 16.42 20.88
N SER A 132 -15.26 16.12 19.69
CA SER A 132 -14.21 15.10 19.50
C SER A 132 -12.83 15.54 20.01
N PHE A 133 -12.54 16.84 19.92
CA PHE A 133 -11.30 17.45 20.42
C PHE A 133 -11.17 17.28 21.95
N SER A 134 -12.29 17.33 22.66
CA SER A 134 -12.33 17.19 24.12
C SER A 134 -12.28 15.76 24.65
N SER A 135 -12.18 14.75 23.77
CA SER A 135 -12.27 13.34 24.17
C SER A 135 -11.20 12.90 25.18
N ASN A 136 -10.06 13.59 25.22
CA ASN A 136 -9.00 13.31 26.19
C ASN A 136 -9.30 13.95 27.57
N GLY A 137 -10.22 14.91 27.66
CA GLY A 137 -10.59 15.62 28.89
C GLY A 137 -10.16 17.09 28.89
N SER A 138 -10.88 17.92 29.66
CA SER A 138 -10.70 19.38 29.65
C SER A 138 -9.32 19.84 30.13
N GLN A 139 -8.66 19.06 30.99
CA GLN A 139 -7.31 19.36 31.48
C GLN A 139 -6.28 19.45 30.36
N TYR A 140 -6.34 18.54 29.38
CA TYR A 140 -5.39 18.49 28.27
C TYR A 140 -5.60 19.64 27.29
N ILE A 141 -6.84 20.08 27.11
CA ILE A 141 -7.14 21.29 26.31
C ILE A 141 -6.52 22.54 26.95
N TYR A 142 -6.57 22.66 28.27
CA TYR A 142 -5.94 23.80 28.95
C TYR A 142 -4.42 23.76 28.89
N GLN A 143 -3.81 22.56 29.00
CA GLN A 143 -2.39 22.37 28.82
C GLN A 143 -1.95 22.69 27.38
N LEU A 144 -2.66 22.16 26.39
CA LEU A 144 -2.44 22.46 24.98
C LEU A 144 -2.50 23.97 24.74
N LYS A 145 -3.55 24.65 25.23
CA LYS A 145 -3.67 26.12 25.10
C LYS A 145 -2.45 26.85 25.66
N ASP A 146 -1.96 26.46 26.83
CA ASP A 146 -0.79 27.08 27.45
C ASP A 146 0.49 26.79 26.63
N ASN A 147 0.67 25.57 26.14
CA ASN A 147 1.78 25.18 25.27
C ASN A 147 1.77 25.97 23.95
N LEU A 148 0.60 26.07 23.30
CA LEU A 148 0.43 26.82 22.05
C LEU A 148 0.66 28.31 22.28
N ARG A 149 0.20 28.86 23.40
CA ARG A 149 0.47 30.26 23.76
C ARG A 149 1.97 30.51 23.85
N ASP A 150 2.67 29.67 24.61
CA ASP A 150 4.09 29.87 24.85
C ASP A 150 4.89 29.67 23.54
N TYR A 151 4.48 28.73 22.69
CA TYR A 151 4.98 28.57 21.32
C TYR A 151 4.82 29.87 20.51
N TRP A 152 3.59 30.39 20.37
CA TRP A 152 3.30 31.57 19.53
C TRP A 152 3.91 32.88 20.06
N PHE A 153 4.27 32.94 21.34
CA PHE A 153 5.00 34.08 21.90
C PHE A 153 6.50 34.04 21.59
N ALA A 154 7.06 32.86 21.30
CA ALA A 154 8.45 32.70 20.90
C ALA A 154 8.65 32.87 19.38
N GLN A 155 7.59 32.79 18.57
CA GLN A 155 7.67 32.87 17.11
C GLN A 155 7.85 34.29 16.57
N GLU A 156 8.50 34.38 15.40
CA GLU A 156 8.61 35.59 14.61
C GLU A 156 7.30 35.97 13.91
N GLN A 157 7.15 37.24 13.57
CA GLN A 157 5.90 37.75 12.97
C GLN A 157 5.60 37.16 11.58
N SER A 158 6.62 36.66 10.88
CA SER A 158 6.53 35.99 9.57
C SER A 158 5.77 34.67 9.61
N GLN A 159 5.67 34.03 10.78
CA GLN A 159 4.99 32.75 10.98
C GLN A 159 3.48 32.89 11.24
N PHE A 160 2.98 34.12 11.48
CA PHE A 160 1.53 34.30 11.64
C PHE A 160 0.82 34.19 10.29
N GLY A 161 -0.32 33.51 10.30
CA GLY A 161 -1.12 33.30 9.10
C GLY A 161 -0.73 32.07 8.27
N THR A 162 0.33 31.34 8.63
CA THR A 162 0.71 30.06 8.02
C THR A 162 0.21 28.88 8.86
N TRP A 163 -0.09 27.76 8.20
CA TRP A 163 -0.38 26.51 8.90
C TRP A 163 0.91 25.78 9.20
N ILE A 164 1.07 25.35 10.44
CA ILE A 164 2.25 24.67 10.95
C ILE A 164 1.84 23.51 11.86
N THR A 165 2.72 22.54 12.03
CA THR A 165 2.51 21.46 12.98
C THR A 165 2.91 21.80 14.40
N PHE A 166 2.19 21.19 15.34
CA PHE A 166 2.59 21.13 16.73
C PHE A 166 2.23 19.76 17.30
N GLN A 167 3.15 19.18 18.06
CA GLN A 167 2.92 17.90 18.73
C GLN A 167 3.32 18.03 20.19
N ASP A 168 2.44 17.58 21.08
CA ASP A 168 2.74 17.29 22.48
C ASP A 168 2.48 15.81 22.81
N GLU A 169 2.52 15.44 24.09
CA GLU A 169 2.32 14.05 24.54
C GLU A 169 0.93 13.49 24.23
N HIS A 170 -0.06 14.35 23.97
CA HIS A 170 -1.47 13.96 23.86
C HIS A 170 -2.13 14.34 22.54
N HIS A 171 -1.57 15.31 21.81
CA HIS A 171 -2.14 15.87 20.60
C HIS A 171 -1.08 16.08 19.52
N SER A 172 -1.42 15.62 18.32
CA SER A 172 -0.77 16.04 17.08
C SER A 172 -1.75 16.96 16.36
N VAL A 173 -1.44 18.26 16.34
CA VAL A 173 -2.31 19.26 15.74
C VAL A 173 -1.63 19.97 14.57
N ILE A 174 -2.42 20.34 13.59
CA ILE A 174 -2.06 21.40 12.66
C ILE A 174 -2.71 22.68 13.16
N MET A 175 -1.92 23.74 13.29
CA MET A 175 -2.35 24.98 13.92
C MET A 175 -1.97 26.19 13.10
N LYS A 176 -2.68 27.28 13.36
CA LYS A 176 -2.48 28.58 12.73
C LYS A 176 -2.85 29.65 13.72
N ALA A 177 -2.10 30.75 13.70
CA ALA A 177 -2.43 31.90 14.52
C ALA A 177 -2.38 33.22 13.77
N PHE A 178 -3.28 34.12 14.15
CA PHE A 178 -3.24 35.53 13.81
C PHE A 178 -2.98 36.36 15.06
N LYS A 179 -2.28 37.47 14.86
CA LYS A 179 -2.03 38.46 15.89
C LYS A 179 -2.66 39.79 15.50
N VAL A 180 -3.50 40.32 16.38
CA VAL A 180 -4.10 41.65 16.27
C VAL A 180 -3.79 42.41 17.55
N ASN A 181 -2.96 43.45 17.45
CA ASN A 181 -2.43 44.18 18.60
C ASN A 181 -1.74 43.24 19.62
N ASP A 182 -2.27 43.12 20.83
CA ASP A 182 -1.77 42.24 21.89
C ASP A 182 -2.51 40.90 22.00
N LEU A 183 -3.54 40.69 21.17
CA LEU A 183 -4.34 39.47 21.14
C LEU A 183 -3.90 38.52 20.03
N TYR A 184 -3.89 37.24 20.40
CA TYR A 184 -3.58 36.13 19.53
C TYR A 184 -4.84 35.28 19.40
N VAL A 185 -5.21 34.96 18.17
CA VAL A 185 -6.24 33.97 17.83
C VAL A 185 -5.51 32.79 17.23
N CYS A 186 -5.65 31.62 17.84
CA CYS A 186 -4.98 30.39 17.43
C CYS A 186 -6.02 29.31 17.21
N ALA A 187 -6.18 28.86 15.96
CA ALA A 187 -6.92 27.66 15.64
C ALA A 187 -5.99 26.43 15.62
N ALA A 188 -6.50 25.30 16.08
CA ALA A 188 -5.82 24.00 16.05
C ALA A 188 -6.79 22.90 15.64
N LEU A 189 -6.42 22.12 14.64
CA LEU A 189 -7.14 20.94 14.16
C LEU A 189 -6.40 19.69 14.66
N ASP A 190 -7.10 18.82 15.37
CA ASP A 190 -6.55 17.56 15.88
C ASP A 190 -6.48 16.52 14.74
N LEU A 191 -5.25 16.17 14.35
CA LEU A 191 -4.99 15.26 13.23
C LEU A 191 -5.35 13.81 13.57
N GLU A 192 -5.31 13.41 14.84
CA GLU A 192 -5.72 12.07 15.30
C GLU A 192 -7.24 11.92 15.29
N LYS A 193 -7.96 13.02 15.56
CA LYS A 193 -9.43 13.03 15.60
C LYS A 193 -10.07 13.44 14.28
N PHE A 194 -9.28 13.83 13.28
CA PHE A 194 -9.74 14.15 11.94
C PHE A 194 -10.14 12.89 11.16
N ASP A 195 -11.03 12.04 11.68
CA ASP A 195 -11.39 10.77 11.05
C ASP A 195 -12.65 10.92 10.18
N LEU A 196 -12.46 11.20 8.88
CA LEU A 196 -13.55 11.32 7.91
C LEU A 196 -14.15 9.97 7.51
N ILE A 197 -13.46 8.84 7.76
CA ILE A 197 -13.75 7.54 7.14
C ILE A 197 -14.39 6.55 8.11
N LYS A 198 -14.45 6.84 9.42
CA LYS A 198 -15.34 6.13 10.35
C LYS A 198 -16.82 6.11 9.94
N TYR A 199 -17.25 6.95 9.00
CA TYR A 199 -18.62 7.01 8.49
C TYR A 199 -18.89 6.21 7.20
N SER A 200 -17.90 5.55 6.58
CA SER A 200 -18.14 4.66 5.44
C SER A 200 -18.15 3.20 5.87
N ASN A 201 -19.36 2.64 5.98
CA ASN A 201 -19.58 1.24 6.34
C ASN A 201 -18.80 0.27 5.41
N SER A 202 -18.03 -0.61 6.04
CA SER A 202 -17.65 -1.98 5.62
C SER A 202 -16.84 -2.24 4.35
N GLU A 203 -16.73 -1.35 3.37
CA GLU A 203 -15.98 -1.63 2.12
C GLU A 203 -14.55 -1.09 2.10
N TYR A 204 -14.22 -0.12 2.95
CA TYR A 204 -12.90 0.53 3.04
C TYR A 204 -12.04 0.05 4.21
N ALA A 205 -12.42 -1.05 4.88
CA ALA A 205 -11.76 -1.58 6.08
C ALA A 205 -10.27 -2.01 5.90
N SER A 206 -9.68 -1.76 4.74
CA SER A 206 -8.26 -1.99 4.43
C SER A 206 -7.43 -0.70 4.27
N LEU A 207 -8.07 0.48 4.37
CA LEU A 207 -7.39 1.78 4.29
C LEU A 207 -7.09 2.30 5.69
N SER A 208 -5.82 2.63 5.93
CA SER A 208 -5.36 3.32 7.13
C SER A 208 -4.64 4.60 6.74
N TYR A 209 -4.91 5.68 7.46
CA TYR A 209 -4.38 7.00 7.17
C TYR A 209 -3.42 7.44 8.26
N GLY A 210 -2.42 8.23 7.92
CA GLY A 210 -1.57 8.89 8.90
C GLY A 210 -0.99 10.17 8.34
N PHE A 211 -0.70 11.12 9.23
CA PHE A 211 0.00 12.34 8.89
C PHE A 211 1.47 12.23 9.26
N PHE A 212 2.33 12.86 8.48
CA PHE A 212 3.75 12.93 8.74
C PHE A 212 4.33 14.26 8.25
N ASP A 213 5.38 14.71 8.90
CA ASP A 213 6.16 15.88 8.50
C ASP A 213 7.52 15.45 7.93
N SER A 214 8.47 16.38 7.80
CA SER A 214 9.81 16.06 7.30
C SER A 214 10.70 15.30 8.30
N GLU A 215 10.28 15.09 9.54
CA GLU A 215 11.09 14.52 10.62
C GLU A 215 10.49 13.23 11.20
N LYS A 216 9.17 13.16 11.33
CA LYS A 216 8.47 12.09 12.05
C LYS A 216 7.06 11.85 11.55
N ILE A 217 6.51 10.70 11.97
CA ILE A 217 5.10 10.35 11.81
C ILE A 217 4.33 11.02 12.96
N LEU A 218 3.27 11.75 12.62
CA LEU A 218 2.48 12.55 13.55
C LEU A 218 1.30 11.77 14.12
N THR A 219 0.68 10.90 13.31
CA THR A 219 -0.52 10.18 13.74
C THR A 219 -0.47 8.68 13.43
N ASN A 220 -1.26 7.90 14.17
CA ASN A 220 -1.33 6.44 14.06
C ASN A 220 0.05 5.75 14.19
N THR A 221 0.96 6.33 14.98
CA THR A 221 2.35 5.89 15.12
C THR A 221 2.48 4.39 15.42
N ASP A 222 1.60 3.87 16.28
CA ASP A 222 1.57 2.45 16.64
C ASP A 222 1.34 1.57 15.41
N TYR A 223 0.34 1.90 14.57
CA TYR A 223 0.04 1.16 13.34
C TYR A 223 1.20 1.18 12.34
N PHE A 224 1.81 2.35 12.09
CA PHE A 224 2.98 2.44 11.21
C PHE A 224 4.16 1.64 11.75
N SER A 225 4.37 1.64 13.07
CA SER A 225 5.44 0.88 13.72
C SER A 225 5.22 -0.64 13.64
N GLU A 226 3.98 -1.11 13.81
CA GLU A 226 3.60 -2.53 13.66
C GLU A 226 3.82 -3.03 12.23
N MET A 227 3.59 -2.17 11.23
CA MET A 227 3.88 -2.46 9.83
C MET A 227 5.36 -2.30 9.45
N GLY A 228 6.21 -1.81 10.36
CA GLY A 228 7.62 -1.54 10.09
C GLY A 228 7.86 -0.40 9.10
N ILE A 229 6.90 0.52 8.94
CA ILE A 229 6.99 1.65 8.02
C ILE A 229 7.67 2.81 8.73
N THR A 230 8.77 3.28 8.14
CA THR A 230 9.55 4.41 8.65
C THR A 230 9.23 5.70 7.91
N ILE A 231 9.63 6.84 8.49
CA ILE A 231 9.48 8.16 7.84
C ILE A 231 10.21 8.22 6.49
N ASP A 232 11.34 7.53 6.36
CA ASP A 232 12.12 7.49 5.13
C ASP A 232 11.40 6.72 4.01
N ASP A 233 10.61 5.71 4.37
CA ASP A 233 9.74 4.98 3.44
C ASP A 233 8.58 5.85 2.94
N LEU A 234 8.07 6.77 3.78
CA LEU A 234 7.00 7.69 3.40
C LEU A 234 7.49 8.81 2.48
N LYS A 235 8.71 9.31 2.71
CA LYS A 235 9.35 10.34 1.88
C LYS A 235 9.76 9.78 0.52
N ASN A 236 10.42 8.63 0.54
CA ASN A 236 10.85 7.94 -0.67
C ASN A 236 9.76 6.95 -1.03
N THR A 237 8.72 7.41 -1.73
CA THR A 237 7.67 6.54 -2.30
C THR A 237 8.30 5.60 -3.33
N MET A 238 9.10 4.63 -2.87
CA MET A 238 9.56 3.53 -3.67
C MET A 238 8.33 2.75 -4.09
N ARG A 239 8.29 2.36 -5.36
CA ARG A 239 7.29 1.43 -5.86
C ARG A 239 7.27 0.24 -4.90
N THR A 240 6.14 0.01 -4.26
CA THR A 240 5.97 -1.11 -3.34
C THR A 240 6.38 -2.40 -4.07
N PRO A 241 7.19 -3.26 -3.45
CA PRO A 241 7.64 -4.50 -4.08
C PRO A 241 6.48 -5.30 -4.65
N PHE A 242 6.72 -6.04 -5.73
CA PHE A 242 5.68 -6.78 -6.47
C PHE A 242 4.91 -7.83 -5.62
N PHE A 243 5.41 -8.15 -4.42
CA PHE A 243 4.82 -9.07 -3.44
C PHE A 243 4.61 -8.45 -2.05
N SER A 244 4.64 -7.12 -1.94
CA SER A 244 4.41 -6.40 -0.70
C SER A 244 3.02 -6.67 -0.15
N ASP A 245 2.91 -6.86 1.16
CA ASP A 245 1.63 -7.09 1.81
C ASP A 245 0.85 -5.78 2.05
N TYR A 246 1.41 -4.63 1.63
CA TYR A 246 0.77 -3.32 1.68
C TYR A 246 1.21 -2.40 0.53
N ILE A 247 0.36 -1.45 0.18
CA ILE A 247 0.63 -0.35 -0.76
C ILE A 247 0.62 0.95 0.02
N VAL A 248 1.67 1.77 -0.13
CA VAL A 248 1.75 3.11 0.47
C VAL A 248 1.57 4.15 -0.63
N LYS A 249 0.68 5.10 -0.39
CA LYS A 249 0.54 6.34 -1.16
C LYS A 249 0.72 7.52 -0.24
N THR A 250 1.40 8.55 -0.72
CA THR A 250 1.56 9.80 0.01
C THR A 250 1.14 10.98 -0.84
N SER A 251 0.64 12.03 -0.20
CA SER A 251 0.33 13.31 -0.84
C SER A 251 0.65 14.45 0.12
N PRO A 252 1.25 15.55 -0.36
CA PRO A 252 1.42 16.75 0.45
C PRO A 252 0.07 17.42 0.71
N ILE A 253 -0.03 18.13 1.84
CA ILE A 253 -1.14 19.03 2.14
C ILE A 253 -0.69 20.46 1.79
N GLU A 254 -1.29 21.03 0.75
CA GLU A 254 -0.98 22.41 0.33
C GLU A 254 -1.10 23.43 1.47
N ASN A 255 -0.22 24.43 1.45
CA ASN A 255 -0.12 25.50 2.45
C ASN A 255 0.21 25.03 3.88
N SER A 256 0.85 23.87 4.02
CA SER A 256 1.35 23.34 5.30
C SER A 256 2.67 22.58 5.11
N ASP A 257 3.27 22.18 6.23
CA ASP A 257 4.48 21.37 6.35
C ASP A 257 4.23 19.85 6.42
N ILE A 258 2.97 19.42 6.34
CA ILE A 258 2.59 18.01 6.45
C ILE A 258 2.22 17.35 5.13
N SER A 259 2.36 16.03 5.15
CA SER A 259 1.85 15.13 4.15
C SER A 259 0.95 14.08 4.80
N ILE A 260 0.02 13.54 4.02
CA ILE A 260 -0.78 12.39 4.39
C ILE A 260 -0.20 11.14 3.74
N ALA A 261 -0.20 10.04 4.48
CA ALA A 261 0.04 8.69 4.02
C ALA A 261 -1.26 7.89 4.07
N CYS A 262 -1.54 7.16 3.00
CA CYS A 262 -2.60 6.18 2.89
C CYS A 262 -1.95 4.81 2.70
N ILE A 263 -2.21 3.91 3.65
CA ILE A 263 -1.77 2.53 3.60
C ILE A 263 -2.96 1.68 3.23
N VAL A 264 -2.79 0.89 2.16
CA VAL A 264 -3.73 -0.14 1.78
C VAL A 264 -3.12 -1.48 2.14
N ALA A 265 -3.65 -2.13 3.16
CA ALA A 265 -3.29 -3.52 3.44
C ALA A 265 -3.73 -4.38 2.25
N SER A 266 -2.90 -5.37 1.90
CA SER A 266 -3.22 -6.32 0.84
C SER A 266 -4.59 -6.95 1.11
N ASN A 267 -5.52 -6.73 0.17
CA ASN A 267 -6.86 -7.26 0.31
C ASN A 267 -6.84 -8.77 0.01
N TYR A 268 -7.95 -9.44 0.35
CA TYR A 268 -8.17 -10.85 0.03
C TYR A 268 -7.91 -11.17 -1.46
N MET A 269 -8.19 -10.23 -2.38
CA MET A 269 -7.96 -10.43 -3.81
C MET A 269 -6.47 -10.46 -4.18
N TYR A 270 -5.64 -9.62 -3.59
CA TYR A 270 -4.18 -9.63 -3.80
C TYR A 270 -3.54 -10.88 -3.19
N SER A 271 -3.95 -11.27 -1.98
CA SER A 271 -3.53 -12.53 -1.35
C SER A 271 -3.96 -13.75 -2.18
N PHE A 272 -5.18 -13.73 -2.72
CA PHE A 272 -5.67 -14.75 -3.65
C PHE A 272 -4.86 -14.79 -4.94
N ALA A 273 -4.50 -13.64 -5.51
CA ALA A 273 -3.65 -13.56 -6.70
C ALA A 273 -2.27 -14.17 -6.43
N LYS A 274 -1.60 -13.76 -5.34
CA LYS A 274 -0.30 -14.30 -4.88
C LYS A 274 -0.37 -15.82 -4.70
N THR A 275 -1.41 -16.31 -4.03
CA THR A 275 -1.64 -17.75 -3.82
C THR A 275 -1.87 -18.48 -5.13
N SER A 276 -2.64 -17.90 -6.05
CA SER A 276 -2.92 -18.49 -7.37
C SER A 276 -1.64 -18.64 -8.20
N VAL A 277 -0.74 -17.66 -8.16
CA VAL A 277 0.58 -17.75 -8.84
C VAL A 277 1.42 -18.88 -8.25
N ILE A 278 1.46 -19.00 -6.92
CA ILE A 278 2.22 -20.05 -6.24
C ILE A 278 1.67 -21.44 -6.62
N ILE A 279 0.35 -21.63 -6.57
CA ILE A 279 -0.30 -22.88 -6.97
C ILE A 279 0.00 -23.19 -8.44
N PHE A 280 -0.03 -22.18 -9.31
CA PHE A 280 0.29 -22.37 -10.72
C PHE A 280 1.72 -22.86 -10.93
N ILE A 281 2.71 -22.25 -10.27
CA ILE A 281 4.11 -22.67 -10.33
C ILE A 281 4.24 -24.13 -9.85
N LEU A 282 3.52 -24.50 -8.79
CA LEU A 282 3.53 -25.86 -8.25
C LEU A 282 2.95 -26.87 -9.25
N ILE A 283 1.81 -26.55 -9.89
CA ILE A 283 1.20 -27.38 -10.94
C ILE A 283 2.14 -27.52 -12.15
N ALA A 284 2.81 -26.44 -12.57
CA ALA A 284 3.78 -26.46 -13.64
C ALA A 284 4.97 -27.40 -13.31
N LEU A 285 5.45 -27.37 -12.07
CA LEU A 285 6.54 -28.25 -11.62
C LEU A 285 6.12 -29.73 -11.57
N VAL A 286 4.94 -30.00 -11.04
CA VAL A 286 4.38 -31.37 -10.99
C VAL A 286 4.16 -31.92 -12.40
N THR A 287 3.57 -31.13 -13.29
CA THR A 287 3.39 -31.54 -14.69
C THR A 287 4.73 -31.80 -15.37
N CYS A 288 5.73 -30.91 -15.24
CA CYS A 288 7.09 -31.14 -15.73
C CYS A 288 7.66 -32.49 -15.24
N THR A 289 7.50 -32.80 -13.96
CA THR A 289 8.01 -34.04 -13.35
C THR A 289 7.31 -35.27 -13.95
N ILE A 290 5.98 -35.23 -14.06
CA ILE A 290 5.18 -36.30 -14.69
C ILE A 290 5.61 -36.51 -16.15
N ILE A 291 5.86 -35.43 -16.88
CA ILE A 291 6.28 -35.50 -18.30
C ILE A 291 7.65 -36.16 -18.43
N ILE A 292 8.62 -35.75 -17.60
CA ILE A 292 9.96 -36.37 -17.58
C ILE A 292 9.85 -37.86 -17.26
N TYR A 293 9.00 -38.22 -16.28
CA TYR A 293 8.75 -39.61 -15.91
C TYR A 293 8.09 -40.41 -17.04
N ILE A 294 7.06 -39.86 -17.69
CA ILE A 294 6.40 -40.47 -18.86
C ILE A 294 7.44 -40.70 -19.95
N PHE A 295 8.28 -39.71 -20.27
CA PHE A 295 9.30 -39.85 -21.30
C PHE A 295 10.36 -40.90 -20.96
N TYR A 296 10.79 -40.97 -19.70
CA TYR A 296 11.68 -42.03 -19.21
C TYR A 296 11.02 -43.41 -19.37
N SER A 297 9.75 -43.53 -18.97
CA SER A 297 8.96 -44.75 -19.09
C SER A 297 8.76 -45.17 -20.55
N PHE A 298 8.39 -44.24 -21.44
CA PHE A 298 8.25 -44.49 -22.89
C PHE A 298 9.57 -44.91 -23.54
N ASN A 299 10.70 -44.33 -23.13
CA ASN A 299 12.01 -44.77 -23.62
C ASN A 299 12.31 -46.22 -23.21
N LYS A 300 11.91 -46.63 -22.00
CA LYS A 300 12.03 -48.02 -21.56
C LYS A 300 11.02 -48.95 -22.26
N ILE A 301 9.81 -48.46 -22.53
CA ILE A 301 8.69 -49.30 -22.99
C ILE A 301 8.64 -49.46 -24.52
N LEU A 302 8.87 -48.39 -25.28
CA LEU A 302 8.67 -48.40 -26.74
C LEU A 302 9.99 -48.51 -27.50
N ILE A 303 11.05 -47.87 -27.02
CA ILE A 303 12.32 -47.78 -27.75
C ILE A 303 13.17 -49.04 -27.54
N TYR A 304 13.10 -49.65 -26.36
CA TYR A 304 13.79 -50.91 -26.09
C TYR A 304 13.44 -52.02 -27.09
N PRO A 305 12.16 -52.41 -27.30
CA PRO A 305 11.82 -53.47 -28.25
C PRO A 305 12.12 -53.08 -29.69
N LEU A 306 11.91 -51.82 -30.08
CA LEU A 306 12.20 -51.35 -31.44
C LEU A 306 13.70 -51.40 -31.77
N ASN A 307 14.56 -51.06 -30.80
CA ASN A 307 16.01 -51.18 -30.97
C ASN A 307 16.45 -52.66 -31.03
N GLN A 308 15.83 -53.54 -30.24
CA GLN A 308 16.12 -54.98 -30.29
C GLN A 308 15.71 -55.59 -31.63
N ILE A 309 14.52 -55.25 -32.15
CA ILE A 309 14.07 -55.68 -33.48
C ILE A 309 15.03 -55.17 -34.56
N ASN A 310 15.38 -53.87 -34.55
CA ASN A 310 16.31 -53.31 -35.54
C ASN A 310 17.71 -53.94 -35.45
N ALA A 311 18.21 -54.21 -34.25
CA ALA A 311 19.49 -54.91 -34.07
C ALA A 311 19.45 -56.34 -34.61
N ALA A 312 18.37 -57.09 -34.35
CA ALA A 312 18.19 -58.44 -34.87
C ALA A 312 18.06 -58.46 -36.40
N THR A 313 17.31 -57.52 -37.00
CA THR A 313 17.21 -57.40 -38.46
C THR A 313 18.56 -57.12 -39.10
N ASN A 314 19.37 -56.20 -38.55
CA ASN A 314 20.71 -55.93 -39.07
C ASN A 314 21.65 -57.13 -38.94
N HIS A 315 21.50 -57.94 -37.88
CA HIS A 315 22.30 -59.15 -37.66
C HIS A 315 21.98 -60.24 -38.69
N LEU A 316 20.69 -60.41 -39.04
CA LEU A 316 20.22 -61.28 -40.13
C LEU A 316 20.71 -60.79 -41.51
N GLU A 317 20.68 -59.48 -41.77
CA GLU A 317 21.15 -58.93 -43.05
C GLU A 317 22.67 -59.07 -43.25
N GLN A 318 23.45 -59.11 -42.17
CA GLN A 318 24.91 -59.19 -42.21
C GLN A 318 25.45 -60.64 -42.16
N ASN A 319 24.59 -61.66 -42.04
CA ASN A 319 24.97 -63.08 -41.87
C ASN A 319 26.02 -63.28 -40.76
N ASP A 320 25.88 -62.53 -39.67
CA ASP A 320 26.86 -62.51 -38.60
C ASP A 320 26.64 -63.75 -37.70
N SER A 321 27.66 -64.57 -37.50
CA SER A 321 27.54 -65.88 -36.81
C SER A 321 27.68 -65.80 -35.28
N SER A 322 27.67 -64.59 -34.73
CA SER A 322 27.75 -64.33 -33.30
C SER A 322 26.37 -64.49 -32.63
N PRO A 323 26.28 -65.06 -31.41
CA PRO A 323 24.99 -65.21 -30.73
C PRO A 323 24.40 -63.82 -30.41
N PHE A 324 23.14 -63.63 -30.77
CA PHE A 324 22.41 -62.39 -30.47
C PHE A 324 22.36 -62.15 -28.96
N ILE A 325 22.99 -61.07 -28.50
CA ILE A 325 23.07 -60.75 -27.06
C ILE A 325 21.72 -60.23 -26.59
N ASN A 326 20.90 -61.14 -26.08
CA ASN A 326 19.64 -60.83 -25.46
C ASN A 326 19.86 -60.24 -24.05
N ASN A 327 19.59 -58.95 -23.86
CA ASN A 327 19.46 -58.38 -22.53
C ASN A 327 18.12 -58.83 -21.92
N ASN A 328 18.13 -59.99 -21.28
CA ASN A 328 16.92 -60.66 -20.78
C ASN A 328 16.39 -60.11 -19.43
N ASP A 329 16.97 -59.04 -18.90
CA ASP A 329 16.63 -58.51 -17.57
C ASP A 329 15.36 -57.63 -17.53
N SER A 330 14.48 -57.71 -18.52
CA SER A 330 13.24 -56.93 -18.52
C SER A 330 12.08 -57.71 -17.92
N ASN A 331 11.43 -57.16 -16.89
CA ASN A 331 10.22 -57.71 -16.25
C ASN A 331 8.93 -57.51 -17.08
N ILE A 332 9.03 -57.29 -18.39
CA ILE A 332 7.89 -57.00 -19.28
C ILE A 332 7.67 -58.21 -20.19
N ILE A 333 6.48 -58.82 -20.09
CA ILE A 333 6.13 -60.09 -20.75
C ILE A 333 6.25 -59.96 -22.28
N GLU A 334 5.83 -58.84 -22.84
CA GLU A 334 5.90 -58.57 -24.27
C GLU A 334 7.34 -58.52 -24.78
N TYR A 335 8.30 -58.01 -23.99
CA TYR A 335 9.71 -57.97 -24.40
C TYR A 335 10.38 -59.33 -24.29
N GLN A 336 10.02 -60.12 -23.28
CA GLN A 336 10.47 -61.50 -23.18
C GLN A 336 9.98 -62.32 -24.38
N ASN A 337 8.72 -62.13 -24.79
CA ASN A 337 8.15 -62.78 -25.98
C ASN A 337 8.84 -62.33 -27.28
N ILE A 338 9.09 -61.02 -27.44
CA ILE A 338 9.79 -60.49 -28.63
C ILE A 338 11.22 -61.02 -28.68
N ASN A 339 11.98 -60.94 -27.58
CA ASN A 339 13.36 -61.41 -27.55
C ASN A 339 13.47 -62.93 -27.75
N HIS A 340 12.53 -63.71 -27.22
CA HIS A 340 12.45 -65.15 -27.48
C HIS A 340 12.13 -65.46 -28.95
N ALA A 341 11.21 -64.71 -29.57
CA ALA A 341 10.91 -64.87 -31.00
C ALA A 341 12.10 -64.48 -31.89
N LEU A 342 12.80 -63.39 -31.58
CA LEU A 342 13.98 -62.93 -32.31
C LEU A 342 15.16 -63.90 -32.16
N ALA A 343 15.39 -64.45 -30.97
CA ALA A 343 16.45 -65.44 -30.72
C ALA A 343 16.20 -66.79 -31.42
N ASN A 344 14.96 -67.12 -31.79
CA ASN A 344 14.64 -68.32 -32.57
C ASN A 344 14.68 -68.09 -34.09
N LEU A 345 14.82 -66.84 -34.52
CA LEU A 345 14.84 -66.43 -35.93
C LEU A 345 16.26 -66.31 -36.50
N ILE A 346 17.24 -66.04 -35.63
CA ILE A 346 18.70 -66.08 -35.88
C ILE A 346 19.18 -67.50 -35.58
#